data_AF-M0EMM3-F1
#
_entry.id   AF-M0EMM3-F1
#
_cell.length_a   1.000
_cell.length_b   1.000
_cell.length_c   1.000
_cell.angle_alpha   90.00
_cell.angle_beta   90.00
_cell.angle_gamma   90.00
#
_symmetry.space_group_name_H-M   'P 1'
#
loop_
_entity.id
_entity.type
_entity.pdbx_description
1 polymer ?
#
loop_
_entity_poly.entity_id
_entity_poly.type
_entity_poly.pdbx_seq_one_letter_code
_entity_poly.pdbx_strand_id
1 'polypeptide(L)'
;MTESPAYFEHLLQAPDVCINCLRVIRVERVDPARSGLTREFESHYERNQETTEIGYGPADSASEAKGVFCDHCGTEGPDHRYWDDAGDDRLDDERVRELIQNTIRTLEAKDVTIDRQTLAARALQARENDEHVDDCLGDAIEAAIRRAVTRDDTADPDEDARREVPA
;
A
#
# COMPACT_ATOMS: atom_id res chain seq x y z
N MET A 1 -5.39 10.70 -17.60
CA MET A 1 -5.38 9.94 -16.33
C MET A 1 -6.34 8.78 -16.50
N THR A 2 -5.84 7.64 -16.94
CA THR A 2 -6.52 6.36 -16.76
C THR A 2 -6.41 6.05 -15.28
N GLU A 3 -7.44 6.39 -14.50
CA GLU A 3 -7.46 6.07 -13.06
C GLU A 3 -7.42 4.54 -12.92
N SER A 4 -6.25 4.00 -12.57
CA SER A 4 -6.10 2.59 -12.20
C SER A 4 -6.94 2.34 -10.94
N PRO A 5 -8.03 1.56 -11.02
CA PRO A 5 -8.95 1.39 -9.88
C PRO A 5 -8.24 0.80 -8.66
N ALA A 6 -7.31 -0.13 -8.89
CA ALA A 6 -6.57 -0.82 -7.83
C ALA A 6 -5.59 0.11 -7.09
N TYR A 7 -4.89 0.99 -7.82
CA TYR A 7 -4.02 2.00 -7.20
C TYR A 7 -4.82 2.95 -6.31
N PHE A 8 -5.95 3.41 -6.84
CA PHE A 8 -6.81 4.34 -6.15
C PHE A 8 -7.43 3.75 -4.88
N GLU A 9 -7.98 2.54 -4.99
CA GLU A 9 -8.66 1.82 -3.92
C GLU A 9 -7.71 1.39 -2.80
N HIS A 10 -6.56 0.81 -3.16
CA HIS A 10 -5.69 0.17 -2.16
C HIS A 10 -4.63 1.09 -1.59
N LEU A 11 -4.27 2.19 -2.29
CA LEU A 11 -3.18 3.08 -1.91
C LEU A 11 -3.60 4.55 -1.81
N LEU A 12 -4.09 5.16 -2.89
CA LEU A 12 -4.25 6.62 -2.96
C LEU A 12 -5.37 7.14 -2.04
N GLN A 13 -6.52 6.49 -2.04
CA GLN A 13 -7.67 6.85 -1.20
C GLN A 13 -7.86 5.94 0.01
N ALA A 14 -6.91 5.03 0.22
CA ALA A 14 -6.97 4.09 1.32
C ALA A 14 -6.73 4.83 2.66
N PRO A 15 -7.71 4.86 3.58
CA PRO A 15 -7.62 5.64 4.82
C PRO A 15 -6.58 5.10 5.80
N ASP A 16 -6.06 3.91 5.52
CA ASP A 16 -5.08 3.16 6.30
C ASP A 16 -3.66 3.21 5.72
N VAL A 17 -3.45 3.81 4.54
CA VAL A 17 -2.14 3.89 3.88
C VAL A 17 -1.66 5.34 3.86
N CYS A 18 -0.39 5.57 4.17
CA CYS A 18 0.22 6.89 4.06
C CYS A 18 0.53 7.21 2.60
N ILE A 19 -0.08 8.26 2.04
CA ILE A 19 0.11 8.66 0.64
C ILE A 19 1.56 9.08 0.30
N ASN A 20 2.37 9.42 1.31
CA ASN A 20 3.75 9.87 1.10
C ASN A 20 4.76 8.73 0.96
N CYS A 21 4.56 7.63 1.70
CA CYS A 21 5.52 6.52 1.77
C CYS A 21 4.89 5.17 1.38
N LEU A 22 3.57 5.13 1.17
CA LEU A 22 2.78 3.95 0.79
C LEU A 22 2.86 2.80 1.79
N ARG A 23 3.12 3.10 3.07
CA ARG A 23 3.07 2.14 4.18
C ARG A 23 1.69 2.15 4.85
N VAL A 24 1.25 1.00 5.34
CA VAL A 24 0.05 0.87 6.17
C VAL A 24 0.29 1.53 7.53
N ILE A 25 -0.48 2.57 7.87
CA ILE A 25 -0.39 3.36 9.11
C ILE A 25 -1.62 3.19 10.02
N ARG A 26 -2.70 2.57 9.54
CA ARG A 26 -3.87 2.20 10.36
C ARG A 26 -4.25 0.74 10.13
N VAL A 27 -4.96 0.16 11.08
CA VAL A 27 -5.51 -1.19 11.01
C VAL A 27 -6.99 -1.14 11.33
N GLU A 28 -7.80 -1.83 10.54
CA GLU A 28 -9.23 -1.97 10.82
C GLU A 28 -9.41 -2.91 12.01
N ARG A 29 -10.15 -2.46 13.02
CA ARG A 29 -10.53 -3.24 14.20
C ARG A 29 -12.03 -3.37 14.26
N VAL A 30 -12.49 -4.60 14.51
CA VAL A 30 -13.90 -4.93 14.62
C VAL A 30 -14.20 -5.16 16.10
N ASP A 31 -14.95 -4.25 16.69
CA ASP A 31 -15.40 -4.37 18.07
C ASP A 31 -16.84 -4.89 18.11
N PRO A 32 -17.18 -5.76 19.09
CA PRO A 32 -18.58 -6.12 19.33
C PRO A 32 -19.33 -4.87 19.84
N ALA A 33 -20.41 -4.46 19.17
CA ALA A 33 -21.17 -3.29 19.60
C ALA A 33 -21.70 -3.49 21.02
N ARG A 34 -21.52 -2.46 21.86
CA ARG A 34 -21.90 -2.47 23.29
C ARG A 34 -23.41 -2.45 23.55
N SER A 35 -24.24 -2.62 22.52
CA SER A 35 -25.71 -2.55 22.57
C SER A 35 -26.31 -3.96 22.75
N GLY A 36 -26.87 -4.24 23.92
CA GLY A 36 -27.26 -5.58 24.38
C GLY A 36 -28.46 -6.26 23.70
N LEU A 37 -28.86 -5.87 22.49
CA LEU A 37 -30.03 -6.45 21.80
C LEU A 37 -29.77 -6.92 20.36
N THR A 38 -28.70 -6.47 19.70
CA THR A 38 -28.24 -6.98 18.40
C THR A 38 -26.71 -7.03 18.41
N ARG A 39 -26.12 -8.16 18.00
CA ARG A 39 -24.67 -8.28 17.77
C ARG A 39 -24.32 -7.57 16.46
N GLU A 40 -24.42 -6.26 16.46
CA GLU A 40 -23.87 -5.44 15.40
C GLU A 40 -22.36 -5.36 15.64
N PHE A 41 -21.57 -5.55 14.58
CA PHE A 41 -20.13 -5.37 14.62
C PHE A 41 -19.85 -3.99 14.06
N GLU A 42 -19.14 -3.15 14.81
CA GLU A 42 -18.70 -1.84 14.33
C GLU A 42 -17.22 -1.94 14.01
N SER A 43 -16.86 -1.63 12.75
CA SER A 43 -15.46 -1.53 12.35
C SER A 43 -14.98 -0.08 12.42
N HIS A 44 -13.76 0.09 12.92
CA HIS A 44 -13.11 1.40 12.98
C HIS A 44 -11.61 1.25 12.72
N TYR A 45 -10.97 2.32 12.28
CA TYR A 45 -9.51 2.34 12.08
C TYR A 45 -8.79 2.81 13.35
N GLU A 46 -7.83 2.01 13.81
CA GLU A 46 -6.87 2.39 14.85
C GLU A 46 -5.47 2.53 14.24
N ARG A 47 -4.58 3.29 14.89
CA ARG A 47 -3.18 3.40 14.44
C ARG A 47 -2.49 2.04 14.40
N ASN A 48 -1.64 1.84 13.39
CA ASN A 48 -0.70 0.72 13.36
C ASN A 48 0.53 1.07 14.20
N GLN A 49 0.74 0.40 15.32
CA GLN A 49 1.83 0.71 16.27
C GLN A 49 3.22 0.38 15.73
N GLU A 50 3.33 -0.43 14.66
CA GLU A 50 4.61 -0.79 14.05
C GLU A 50 5.12 0.25 13.05
N THR A 51 4.24 1.14 12.57
CA THR A 51 4.52 2.09 11.49
C THR A 51 4.13 3.52 11.85
N THR A 52 3.65 3.72 13.07
CA THR A 52 3.28 5.04 13.59
C THR A 52 3.83 5.25 14.98
N GLU A 53 4.15 6.52 15.25
CA GLU A 53 4.54 6.98 16.56
C GLU A 53 3.58 8.04 17.08
N ILE A 54 3.50 8.15 18.40
CA ILE A 54 2.80 9.24 19.07
C ILE A 54 3.82 10.35 19.29
N GLY A 55 3.64 11.44 18.55
CA GLY A 55 4.45 12.64 18.67
C GLY A 55 3.71 13.74 19.42
N TYR A 56 4.49 14.67 19.96
CA TYR A 56 3.99 15.92 20.54
C TYR A 56 4.52 17.06 19.69
N GLY A 57 3.62 17.85 19.11
CA GLY A 57 3.98 19.00 18.28
C GLY A 57 4.61 20.13 19.11
N PRO A 58 5.35 21.06 18.47
CA PRO A 58 5.80 22.28 19.14
C PRO A 58 4.59 23.15 19.46
N ALA A 59 4.13 23.10 20.71
CA ALA A 59 3.05 23.92 21.23
C ALA A 59 3.60 24.89 22.29
N ASP A 60 2.97 26.08 22.41
CA ASP A 60 3.29 27.07 23.43
C ASP A 60 3.13 26.52 24.87
N SER A 61 2.42 25.40 25.02
CA SER A 61 2.47 24.54 26.21
C SER A 61 2.55 23.05 25.80
N ALA A 62 3.47 22.31 26.43
CA ALA A 62 3.87 20.94 26.04
C ALA A 62 2.77 19.85 26.15
N SER A 63 1.54 20.20 26.53
CA SER A 63 0.48 19.23 26.84
C SER A 63 -0.61 19.06 25.78
N GLU A 64 -0.73 19.93 24.77
CA GLU A 64 -2.01 20.04 24.04
C GLU A 64 -2.05 19.57 22.58
N ALA A 65 -0.92 19.27 21.92
CA ALA A 65 -0.91 18.79 20.53
C ALA A 65 -0.33 17.37 20.41
N LYS A 66 -1.13 16.36 20.76
CA LYS A 66 -0.80 14.94 20.58
C LYS A 66 -1.30 14.48 19.20
N GLY A 67 -0.37 14.09 18.33
CA GLY A 67 -0.67 13.56 16.99
C GLY A 67 -0.22 12.10 16.84
N VAL A 68 -0.69 11.45 15.78
CA VAL A 68 -0.18 10.15 15.32
C VAL A 68 0.51 10.36 13.98
N PHE A 69 1.81 10.08 13.95
CA PHE A 69 2.67 10.36 12.81
C PHE A 69 3.15 9.04 12.21
N CYS A 70 3.31 9.00 10.89
CA CYS A 70 4.06 7.92 10.26
C CYS A 70 5.51 7.97 10.75
N ASP A 71 6.02 6.85 11.25
CA ASP A 71 7.41 6.72 11.74
C ASP A 71 8.48 6.95 10.66
N HIS A 72 8.08 6.91 9.38
CA HIS A 72 8.96 6.99 8.24
C HIS A 72 9.10 8.40 7.68
N CYS A 73 7.97 9.01 7.33
CA CYS A 73 7.92 10.30 6.65
C CYS A 73 7.49 11.43 7.59
N GLY A 74 7.10 11.13 8.83
CA GLY A 74 6.68 12.12 9.81
C GLY A 74 5.34 12.80 9.52
N THR A 75 4.61 12.37 8.49
CA THR A 75 3.31 12.96 8.16
C THR A 75 2.26 12.55 9.19
N GLU A 76 1.46 13.53 9.61
CA GLU A 76 0.25 13.32 10.39
C GLU A 76 -0.90 12.94 9.45
N GLY A 77 -1.36 11.69 9.55
CA GLY A 77 -2.47 11.19 8.74
C GLY A 77 -2.10 10.66 7.34
N PRO A 78 -3.07 9.98 6.68
CA PRO A 78 -2.85 9.30 5.41
C PRO A 78 -2.90 10.22 4.18
N ASP A 79 -3.65 11.32 4.25
CA ASP A 79 -4.15 12.10 3.10
C ASP A 79 -3.34 13.36 2.79
N HIS A 80 -2.36 13.70 3.64
CA HIS A 80 -1.55 14.89 3.45
C HIS A 80 -0.27 14.61 2.65
N ARG A 81 -0.28 14.79 1.33
CA ARG A 81 0.92 14.62 0.48
C ARG A 81 1.73 15.92 0.39
N TYR A 82 3.05 15.85 0.61
CA TYR A 82 3.95 17.03 0.56
C TYR A 82 4.85 17.10 -0.69
N TRP A 83 4.77 16.11 -1.57
CA TRP A 83 5.50 16.05 -2.84
C TRP A 83 4.54 15.83 -4.00
N ASP A 84 4.93 16.22 -5.22
CA ASP A 84 4.04 16.18 -6.40
C ASP A 84 4.72 15.57 -7.65
N ASP A 85 5.95 15.03 -7.53
CA ASP A 85 6.73 14.37 -8.60
C ASP A 85 6.67 15.05 -9.99
N ALA A 86 6.54 16.38 -10.01
CA ALA A 86 6.32 17.18 -11.21
C ALA A 86 7.40 18.26 -11.35
N GLY A 87 7.85 18.49 -12.57
CA GLY A 87 8.81 19.55 -12.89
C GLY A 87 10.10 19.44 -12.08
N ASP A 88 10.41 20.48 -11.31
CA ASP A 88 11.63 20.58 -10.49
C ASP A 88 11.56 19.75 -9.20
N ASP A 89 10.36 19.30 -8.78
CA ASP A 89 10.13 18.46 -7.58
C ASP A 89 10.11 16.96 -7.90
N ARG A 90 10.65 16.59 -9.07
CA ARG A 90 10.75 15.20 -9.50
C ARG A 90 11.52 14.37 -8.47
N LEU A 91 10.92 13.25 -8.08
CA LEU A 91 11.53 12.31 -7.15
C LEU A 91 12.77 11.63 -7.75
N ASP A 92 13.80 11.48 -6.95
CA ASP A 92 14.97 10.70 -7.37
C ASP A 92 14.65 9.19 -7.49
N ASP A 93 15.51 8.47 -8.20
CA ASP A 93 15.30 7.04 -8.45
C ASP A 93 15.34 6.20 -7.17
N GLU A 94 16.05 6.63 -6.13
CA GLU A 94 16.10 5.92 -4.85
C GLU A 94 14.74 5.99 -4.17
N ARG A 95 14.14 7.17 -4.14
CA ARG A 95 12.82 7.41 -3.61
C ARG A 95 11.74 6.64 -4.38
N VAL A 96 11.81 6.63 -5.71
CA VAL A 96 10.88 5.85 -6.54
C VAL A 96 10.99 4.35 -6.24
N ARG A 97 12.22 3.81 -6.12
CA ARG A 97 12.42 2.39 -5.76
C ARG A 97 11.84 2.07 -4.38
N GLU A 98 11.98 2.98 -3.42
CA GLU A 98 11.39 2.82 -2.09
C GLU A 98 9.86 2.77 -2.16
N LEU A 99 9.23 3.67 -2.92
CA LEU A 99 7.78 3.69 -3.12
C LEU A 99 7.27 2.40 -3.77
N ILE A 100 7.99 1.87 -4.76
CA ILE A 100 7.68 0.57 -5.39
C ILE A 100 7.76 -0.57 -4.37
N GLN A 101 8.79 -0.60 -3.52
CA GLN A 101 8.92 -1.63 -2.49
C GLN A 101 7.81 -1.56 -1.45
N ASN A 102 7.47 -0.35 -0.99
CA ASN A 102 6.40 -0.15 -0.03
C ASN A 102 5.03 -0.48 -0.64
N THR A 103 4.82 -0.15 -1.92
CA THR A 103 3.64 -0.56 -2.70
C THR A 103 3.46 -2.08 -2.67
N ILE A 104 4.51 -2.84 -3.02
CA ILE A 104 4.46 -4.31 -3.00
C ILE A 104 4.10 -4.81 -1.60
N ARG A 105 4.81 -4.34 -0.56
CA ARG A 105 4.57 -4.78 0.83
C ARG A 105 3.14 -4.46 1.30
N THR A 106 2.61 -3.30 0.94
CA THR A 106 1.27 -2.86 1.33
C THR A 106 0.19 -3.64 0.61
N LEU A 107 0.33 -3.89 -0.70
CA LEU A 107 -0.62 -4.73 -1.43
C LEU A 107 -0.65 -6.16 -0.87
N GLU A 108 0.50 -6.71 -0.51
CA GLU A 108 0.58 -8.03 0.13
C GLU A 108 0.00 -8.06 1.54
N ALA A 109 0.22 -7.00 2.33
CA ALA A 109 -0.41 -6.86 3.65
C ALA A 109 -1.94 -6.73 3.58
N LYS A 110 -2.46 -6.31 2.42
CA LYS A 110 -3.89 -6.24 2.11
C LYS A 110 -4.42 -7.48 1.38
N ASP A 111 -3.65 -8.57 1.36
CA ASP A 111 -3.99 -9.83 0.70
C ASP A 111 -4.29 -9.70 -0.81
N VAL A 112 -3.77 -8.65 -1.47
CA VAL A 112 -3.89 -8.49 -2.92
C VAL A 112 -2.86 -9.37 -3.62
N THR A 113 -3.33 -10.31 -4.43
CA THR A 113 -2.45 -11.23 -5.17
C THR A 113 -1.80 -10.51 -6.36
N ILE A 114 -0.47 -10.37 -6.33
CA ILE A 114 0.32 -9.63 -7.34
C ILE A 114 1.57 -10.40 -7.78
N ASP A 115 2.00 -10.18 -9.02
CA ASP A 115 3.32 -10.58 -9.48
C ASP A 115 4.36 -9.47 -9.19
N ARG A 116 5.16 -9.67 -8.13
CA ARG A 116 6.16 -8.68 -7.65
C ARG A 116 7.13 -8.22 -8.74
N GLN A 117 7.59 -9.16 -9.57
CA GLN A 117 8.59 -8.88 -10.60
C GLN A 117 8.00 -8.01 -11.71
N THR A 118 6.79 -8.31 -12.15
CA THR A 118 6.05 -7.53 -13.15
C THR A 118 5.79 -6.12 -12.64
N LEU A 119 5.36 -5.96 -11.39
CA LEU A 119 5.13 -4.64 -10.78
C LEU A 119 6.42 -3.81 -10.82
N ALA A 120 7.50 -4.32 -10.24
CA ALA A 120 8.76 -3.59 -10.15
C ALA A 120 9.33 -3.25 -11.54
N ALA A 121 9.32 -4.21 -12.47
CA ALA A 121 9.84 -4.00 -13.82
C ALA A 121 9.03 -2.95 -14.60
N ARG A 122 7.69 -2.99 -14.52
CA ARG A 122 6.83 -2.03 -15.22
C ARG A 122 6.92 -0.63 -14.63
N ALA A 123 6.93 -0.49 -13.30
CA ALA A 123 7.05 0.81 -12.65
C ALA A 123 8.40 1.47 -12.96
N LEU A 124 9.50 0.69 -12.94
CA LEU A 124 10.82 1.22 -13.31
C LEU A 124 10.90 1.61 -14.79
N GLN A 125 10.35 0.79 -15.68
CA GLN A 125 10.31 1.11 -17.11
C GLN A 125 9.49 2.38 -17.39
N ALA A 126 8.34 2.56 -16.76
CA ALA A 126 7.53 3.77 -16.88
C ALA A 126 8.32 5.00 -16.37
N ARG A 127 9.06 4.84 -15.26
CA ARG A 127 9.91 5.91 -14.74
C ARG A 127 11.03 6.31 -15.70
N GLU A 128 11.65 5.35 -16.38
CA GLU A 128 12.64 5.60 -17.43
C GLU A 128 12.04 6.37 -18.63
N ASN A 129 10.74 6.23 -18.86
CA ASN A 129 9.99 6.94 -19.91
C ASN A 129 9.49 8.34 -19.47
N ASP A 130 9.99 8.85 -18.34
CA ASP A 130 9.64 10.18 -17.83
C ASP A 130 8.21 10.33 -17.30
N GLU A 131 7.56 9.21 -16.95
CA GLU A 131 6.21 9.23 -16.40
C GLU A 131 6.18 9.62 -14.91
N HIS A 132 5.05 10.19 -14.50
CA HIS A 132 4.77 10.54 -13.11
C HIS A 132 4.63 9.27 -12.26
N VAL A 133 5.09 9.31 -11.01
CA VAL A 133 5.16 8.13 -10.14
C VAL A 133 3.79 7.47 -9.90
N ASP A 134 2.72 8.26 -9.80
CA ASP A 134 1.37 7.72 -9.63
C ASP A 134 0.90 6.93 -10.86
N ASP A 135 1.19 7.42 -12.07
CA ASP A 135 0.87 6.72 -13.31
C ASP A 135 1.72 5.44 -13.44
N CYS A 136 3.01 5.53 -13.11
CA CYS A 136 3.93 4.39 -13.09
C CYS A 136 3.41 3.26 -12.18
N LEU A 137 2.98 3.60 -10.96
CA LEU A 137 2.46 2.64 -10.00
C LEU A 137 1.08 2.13 -10.42
N GLY A 138 0.20 3.00 -10.92
CA GLY A 138 -1.12 2.66 -11.42
C GLY A 138 -1.10 1.55 -12.47
N ASP A 139 -0.32 1.76 -13.53
CA ASP A 139 -0.21 0.82 -14.65
C ASP A 139 0.53 -0.46 -14.25
N ALA A 140 1.56 -0.34 -13.42
CA ALA A 140 2.33 -1.48 -12.93
C ALA A 140 1.50 -2.43 -12.06
N ILE A 141 0.64 -1.89 -11.19
CA ILE A 141 -0.25 -2.68 -10.32
C ILE A 141 -1.25 -3.46 -11.17
N GLU A 142 -1.90 -2.83 -12.15
CA GLU A 142 -2.85 -3.54 -13.02
C GLU A 142 -2.16 -4.67 -13.79
N ALA A 143 -0.97 -4.41 -14.34
CA ALA A 143 -0.20 -5.41 -15.06
C ALA A 143 0.18 -6.58 -14.15
N ALA A 144 0.59 -6.30 -12.91
CA ALA A 144 0.99 -7.31 -11.94
C ALA A 144 -0.19 -8.18 -11.47
N ILE A 145 -1.36 -7.60 -11.23
CA ILE A 145 -2.58 -8.33 -10.88
C ILE A 145 -3.01 -9.22 -12.05
N ARG A 146 -3.11 -8.67 -13.27
CA ARG A 146 -3.46 -9.47 -14.47
C ARG A 146 -2.49 -10.62 -14.69
N ARG A 147 -1.19 -10.38 -14.49
CA ARG A 147 -0.16 -11.43 -14.62
C ARG A 147 -0.31 -12.52 -13.55
N ALA A 148 -0.61 -12.15 -12.31
CA ALA A 148 -0.79 -13.11 -11.24
C ALA A 148 -1.98 -14.04 -11.50
N VAL A 149 -3.14 -13.48 -11.89
CA VAL A 149 -4.35 -14.24 -12.23
C VAL A 149 -4.08 -15.19 -13.40
N THR A 150 -3.50 -14.69 -14.49
CA THR A 150 -3.22 -15.54 -15.67
C THR A 150 -2.18 -16.63 -15.43
N ARG A 151 -1.25 -16.45 -14.50
CA ARG A 151 -0.27 -17.48 -14.14
C ARG A 151 -0.93 -18.61 -13.35
N ASP A 152 -1.83 -18.28 -12.43
CA ASP A 152 -2.56 -19.25 -11.60
C ASP A 152 -3.42 -20.18 -12.47
N ASP A 153 -4.08 -19.65 -13.50
CA ASP A 153 -4.86 -20.42 -14.47
C ASP A 153 -4.02 -21.40 -15.33
N THR A 154 -2.69 -21.20 -15.40
CA THR A 154 -1.78 -22.03 -16.21
C THR A 154 -1.01 -23.07 -15.40
N ALA A 155 -1.13 -23.05 -14.07
CA ALA A 155 -0.60 -24.09 -13.19
C ALA A 155 -1.56 -25.29 -13.18
N ASP A 156 -1.44 -26.13 -14.21
CA ASP A 156 -2.18 -27.38 -14.37
C ASP A 156 -1.85 -28.37 -13.21
N PRO A 157 -2.83 -28.96 -12.49
CA PRO A 157 -2.61 -29.86 -11.35
C PRO A 157 -1.95 -31.22 -11.68
N ASP A 158 -1.55 -31.47 -12.93
CA ASP A 158 -1.06 -32.77 -13.39
C ASP A 158 0.44 -33.06 -13.10
N GLU A 159 1.20 -32.14 -12.51
CA GLU A 159 2.60 -32.40 -12.14
C GLU A 159 2.77 -33.19 -10.82
N ASP A 160 1.75 -33.28 -9.96
CA ASP A 160 1.85 -34.00 -8.68
C ASP A 160 1.55 -35.51 -8.80
N ALA A 161 1.01 -35.97 -9.94
CA ALA A 161 0.67 -37.39 -10.15
C ALA A 161 1.85 -38.26 -10.63
N ARG A 162 3.06 -37.69 -10.84
CA ARG A 162 4.23 -38.43 -11.36
C ARG A 162 5.29 -38.78 -10.31
N ARG A 163 5.01 -38.56 -9.02
CA ARG A 163 5.97 -38.77 -7.92
C ARG A 163 5.54 -39.84 -6.92
N GLU A 164 5.07 -40.99 -7.39
CA GLU A 164 4.89 -42.22 -6.59
C GLU A 164 5.15 -43.41 -7.55
N VAL A 165 5.99 -44.43 -7.38
CA VAL A 165 6.96 -44.95 -6.37
C VAL A 165 7.91 -45.87 -7.18
N PRO A 166 9.24 -45.97 -6.91
CA PRO A 166 10.06 -47.01 -7.53
C PRO A 166 9.82 -48.39 -6.89
N ALA A 167 9.70 -49.41 -7.75
CA ALA A 167 9.50 -50.83 -7.39
C ALA A 167 10.72 -51.48 -6.71
#